data_AF-A0A8D8J8V3-F1
#
_entry.id   AF-A0A8D8J8V3-F1
#
_cell.length_a   1.000
_cell.length_b   1.000
_cell.length_c   1.000
_cell.angle_alpha   90.00
_cell.angle_beta   90.00
_cell.angle_gamma   90.00
#
_symmetry.space_group_name_H-M   'P 1'
#
loop_
_entity.id
_entity.type
_entity.pdbx_description
1 polymer ?
#
loop_
_entity_poly.entity_id
_entity_poly.type
_entity_poly.pdbx_seq_one_letter_code
_entity_poly.pdbx_strand_id
1 'polypeptide(L)'
;DDPTFKEDFVKFQDRILELDLKLAAILCQAFDDCHNLESVFKLISIVGTVLDRPKIREEFTGKYRQILYMIDEELSTCEDIYEMQMEHYRKDGHIFVDRSAPPVTACIRWVLQLTNRITTPIKQFQTLQHPVVQSEEGSSLVVRYNELIRKLKEFEKSIFDKWAVTVESTIEENLDKPLIVRKRNSSELVLNFSPDLFSILREVHYLRLMEIAAI
;
A
#
# COMPACT_ATOMS: atom_id res chain seq x y z
N ASP A 1 28.85 39.86 37.69
CA ASP A 1 28.41 38.45 37.75
C ASP A 1 27.65 38.18 39.03
N ASP A 2 26.37 37.84 38.92
CA ASP A 2 25.55 37.40 40.06
C ASP A 2 25.76 35.89 40.26
N PRO A 3 26.39 35.45 41.37
CA PRO A 3 26.64 34.03 41.64
C PRO A 3 25.33 33.25 41.87
N THR A 4 24.28 33.91 42.38
CA THR A 4 22.97 33.31 42.64
C THR A 4 22.27 32.88 41.35
N PHE A 5 22.39 33.70 40.29
CA PHE A 5 21.87 33.35 38.97
C PHE A 5 22.56 32.09 38.39
N LYS A 6 23.88 31.94 38.59
CA LYS A 6 24.61 30.76 38.11
C LYS A 6 24.11 29.48 38.80
N GLU A 7 23.88 29.54 40.11
CA GLU A 7 23.34 28.40 40.86
C GLU A 7 21.91 28.03 40.43
N ASP A 8 21.03 29.02 40.27
CA ASP A 8 19.64 28.77 39.85
C ASP A 8 19.56 28.31 38.38
N PHE A 9 20.45 28.79 37.52
CA PHE A 9 20.56 28.32 36.14
C PHE A 9 20.95 26.84 36.07
N VAL A 10 21.89 26.38 36.89
CA VAL A 10 22.27 24.96 36.96
C VAL A 10 21.08 24.10 37.44
N LYS A 11 20.40 24.51 38.51
CA LYS A 11 19.20 23.80 39.00
C LYS A 11 18.11 23.71 37.94
N PHE A 12 17.91 24.79 37.17
CA PHE A 12 16.95 24.81 36.07
C PHE A 12 17.37 23.84 34.96
N GLN A 13 18.64 23.83 34.55
CA GLN A 13 19.15 22.89 33.54
C GLN A 13 18.98 21.43 33.98
N ASP A 14 19.29 21.11 35.23
CA ASP A 14 19.10 19.76 35.80
C ASP A 14 17.62 19.36 35.76
N ARG A 15 16.71 20.28 36.09
CA ARG A 15 15.27 20.02 36.05
C ARG A 15 14.75 19.81 34.63
N ILE A 16 15.25 20.59 33.66
CA ILE A 16 14.90 20.41 32.25
C ILE A 16 15.41 19.06 31.73
N LEU A 17 16.63 18.67 32.11
CA LEU A 17 17.20 17.37 31.75
C LEU A 17 16.35 16.21 32.29
N GLU A 18 15.92 16.30 33.56
CA GLU A 18 15.04 15.29 34.17
C GLU A 18 13.70 15.16 33.42
N LEU A 19 13.13 16.29 32.98
CA LEU A 19 11.88 16.30 32.20
C LEU A 19 12.06 15.71 30.80
N ASP A 20 13.16 16.02 30.11
CA ASP A 20 13.47 15.45 28.79
C ASP A 20 13.67 13.93 28.87
N LEU A 21 14.33 13.42 29.92
CA LEU A 21 14.49 11.98 30.14
C LEU A 21 13.15 11.27 30.41
N LYS A 22 12.26 11.89 31.22
CA LYS A 22 10.92 11.34 31.45
C LYS A 22 10.11 11.31 30.16
N LEU A 23 10.20 12.37 29.35
CA LEU A 23 9.52 12.42 28.06
C LEU A 23 10.06 11.37 27.10
N ALA A 24 11.39 11.20 27.03
CA ALA A 24 12.02 10.14 26.23
C ALA A 24 11.48 8.74 26.60
N ALA A 25 11.39 8.44 27.90
CA ALA A 25 10.85 7.17 28.37
C ALA A 25 9.38 6.96 27.95
N ILE A 26 8.54 7.99 28.06
CA ILE A 26 7.14 7.93 27.61
C ILE A 26 7.06 7.71 26.10
N LEU A 27 7.90 8.38 25.31
CA LEU A 27 7.92 8.25 23.85
C LEU A 27 8.39 6.87 23.41
N CYS A 28 9.41 6.31 24.06
CA CYS A 28 9.87 4.94 23.80
C CYS A 28 8.77 3.92 24.14
N GLN A 29 8.07 4.08 25.26
CA GLN A 29 6.94 3.21 25.61
C GLN A 29 5.79 3.34 24.60
N ALA A 30 5.42 4.58 24.22
CA ALA A 30 4.38 4.80 23.23
C ALA A 30 4.73 4.19 21.86
N PHE A 31 6.01 4.17 21.50
CA PHE A 31 6.48 3.48 20.30
C PHE A 31 6.32 1.96 20.44
N ASP A 32 6.67 1.38 21.59
CA ASP A 32 6.52 -0.06 21.84
C ASP A 32 5.06 -0.52 21.85
N ASP A 33 4.14 0.37 22.23
CA ASP A 33 2.70 0.13 22.20
C ASP A 33 2.10 0.25 20.78
N CYS A 34 2.87 0.69 19.77
CA CYS A 34 2.40 0.77 18.39
C CYS A 34 2.48 -0.61 17.69
N HIS A 35 1.34 -1.11 17.20
CA HIS A 35 1.27 -2.43 16.55
C HIS A 35 1.34 -2.40 15.01
N ASN A 36 1.38 -1.22 14.37
CA ASN A 36 1.47 -1.11 12.92
C ASN A 36 2.26 0.15 12.50
N LEU A 37 2.76 0.14 11.26
CA LEU A 37 3.56 1.24 10.69
C LEU A 37 2.79 2.56 10.69
N GLU A 38 1.49 2.56 10.42
CA GLU A 38 0.68 3.77 10.42
C GLU A 38 0.69 4.47 11.79
N SER A 39 0.52 3.70 12.86
CA SER A 39 0.54 4.21 14.25
C SER A 39 1.92 4.74 14.62
N VAL A 40 2.98 4.03 14.23
CA VAL A 40 4.37 4.45 14.43
C VAL A 40 4.65 5.79 13.74
N PHE A 41 4.32 5.91 12.45
CA PHE A 41 4.55 7.17 11.72
C PHE A 41 3.68 8.31 12.23
N LYS A 42 2.45 8.01 12.68
CA LYS A 42 1.59 9.00 13.33
C LYS A 42 2.18 9.50 14.65
N LEU A 43 2.73 8.61 15.47
CA LEU A 43 3.45 9.00 16.70
C LEU A 43 4.61 9.93 16.37
N ILE A 44 5.48 9.55 15.44
CA ILE A 44 6.62 10.38 15.00
C ILE A 44 6.14 11.75 14.51
N SER A 45 5.06 11.78 13.73
CA SER A 45 4.48 13.03 13.23
C SER A 45 3.90 13.92 14.33
N ILE A 46 3.28 13.34 15.37
CA ILE A 46 2.71 14.10 16.50
C ILE A 46 3.83 14.69 17.36
N VAL A 47 4.88 13.91 17.61
CA VAL A 47 6.00 14.30 18.47
C VAL A 47 6.88 15.35 17.77
N GLY A 48 7.07 15.21 16.45
CA GLY A 48 7.73 16.21 15.62
C GLY A 48 9.12 16.61 16.15
N THR A 49 9.37 17.91 16.27
CA THR A 49 10.67 18.48 16.65
C THR A 49 11.10 18.15 18.08
N VAL A 50 10.22 17.58 18.91
CA VAL A 50 10.61 17.11 20.25
C VAL A 50 11.65 15.98 20.14
N LEU A 51 11.60 15.18 19.07
CA LEU A 51 12.60 14.14 18.80
C LEU A 51 13.99 14.70 18.49
N ASP A 52 14.12 15.98 18.13
CA ASP A 52 15.41 16.60 17.83
C ASP A 52 16.19 16.99 19.08
N ARG A 53 15.54 16.98 20.26
CA ARG A 53 16.20 17.28 21.54
C ARG A 53 17.27 16.22 21.81
N PRO A 54 18.53 16.61 22.17
CA PRO A 54 19.66 15.69 22.19
C PRO A 54 19.43 14.41 23.00
N LYS A 55 18.85 14.54 24.20
CA LYS A 55 18.61 13.41 25.11
C LYS A 55 17.46 12.51 24.67
N ILE A 56 16.40 13.10 24.11
CA ILE A 56 15.28 12.35 23.55
C ILE A 56 15.74 11.59 22.30
N ARG A 57 16.51 12.26 21.44
CA ARG A 57 17.09 11.67 20.23
C ARG A 57 17.97 10.47 20.56
N GLU A 58 18.84 10.59 21.55
CA GLU A 58 19.75 9.53 22.00
C GLU A 58 18.98 8.25 22.35
N GLU A 59 17.95 8.36 23.18
CA GLU A 59 17.12 7.22 23.59
C GLU A 59 16.24 6.67 22.47
N PHE A 60 15.65 7.56 21.66
CA PHE A 60 14.71 7.16 20.59
C PHE A 60 15.42 6.59 19.36
N THR A 61 16.71 6.87 19.16
CA THR A 61 17.49 6.41 17.99
C THR A 61 17.39 4.90 17.79
N GLY A 62 17.38 4.12 18.88
CA GLY A 62 17.24 2.67 18.82
C GLY A 62 15.93 2.18 18.19
N LYS A 63 14.84 2.95 18.33
CA LYS A 63 13.51 2.59 17.81
C LYS A 63 13.42 2.68 16.29
N TYR A 64 14.21 3.53 15.64
CA TYR A 64 14.25 3.61 14.19
C TYR A 64 14.68 2.30 13.52
N ARG A 65 15.50 1.47 14.18
CA ARG A 65 15.86 0.14 13.67
C ARG A 65 14.67 -0.82 13.66
N GLN A 66 13.75 -0.68 14.60
CA GLN A 66 12.52 -1.48 14.62
C GLN A 66 11.58 -1.10 13.47
N ILE A 67 11.56 0.18 13.04
CA ILE A 67 10.82 0.61 11.85
C ILE A 67 11.30 -0.13 10.60
N LEU A 68 12.63 -0.29 10.44
CA LEU A 68 13.18 -1.06 9.32
C LEU A 68 12.66 -2.50 9.31
N TYR A 69 12.65 -3.16 10.47
CA TYR A 69 12.12 -4.52 10.60
C TYR A 69 10.62 -4.59 10.25
N MET A 70 9.82 -3.64 10.73
CA MET A 70 8.39 -3.60 10.42
C MET A 70 8.12 -3.37 8.93
N ILE A 71 8.93 -2.54 8.26
CA ILE A 71 8.84 -2.33 6.80
C ILE A 71 9.26 -3.59 6.05
N ASP A 72 10.32 -4.26 6.50
CA ASP A 72 10.80 -5.52 5.92
C ASP A 72 9.74 -6.62 5.97
N GLU A 73 9.07 -6.77 7.12
CA GLU A 73 7.97 -7.73 7.31
C GLU A 73 6.77 -7.40 6.41
N GLU A 74 6.40 -6.11 6.32
CA GLU A 74 5.30 -5.67 5.47
C GLU A 74 5.61 -5.85 3.97
N LEU A 75 6.87 -5.61 3.55
CA LEU A 75 7.33 -5.90 2.19
C LEU A 75 7.25 -7.39 1.88
N SER A 76 7.78 -8.23 2.77
CA SER A 76 7.79 -9.69 2.60
C SER A 76 6.35 -10.22 2.51
N THR A 77 5.45 -9.72 3.36
CA THR A 77 4.02 -10.05 3.28
C THR A 77 3.41 -9.67 1.93
N CYS A 78 3.75 -8.50 1.38
CA CYS A 78 3.26 -8.09 0.07
C CYS A 78 3.84 -8.93 -1.09
N GLU A 79 5.11 -9.32 -0.99
CA GLU A 79 5.78 -10.23 -1.93
C GLU A 79 5.12 -11.62 -1.91
N ASP A 80 4.82 -12.16 -0.73
CA ASP A 80 4.12 -13.44 -0.56
C ASP A 80 2.71 -13.40 -1.14
N ILE A 81 1.95 -12.33 -0.87
CA ILE A 81 0.61 -12.14 -1.46
C ILE A 81 0.69 -12.09 -2.98
N TYR A 82 1.71 -11.41 -3.53
CA TYR A 82 1.92 -11.35 -4.97
C TYR A 82 2.20 -12.74 -5.55
N GLU A 83 3.16 -13.49 -5.00
CA GLU A 83 3.54 -14.80 -5.55
C GLU A 83 2.38 -15.81 -5.43
N MET A 84 1.67 -15.83 -4.30
CA MET A 84 0.48 -16.67 -4.12
C MET A 84 -0.58 -16.38 -5.20
N GLN A 85 -0.81 -15.10 -5.50
CA GLN A 85 -1.77 -14.72 -6.53
C GLN A 85 -1.29 -15.10 -7.94
N MET A 86 0.01 -14.98 -8.21
CA MET A 86 0.60 -15.38 -9.49
C MET A 86 0.54 -16.90 -9.70
N GLU A 87 0.80 -17.68 -8.67
CA GLU A 87 0.65 -19.14 -8.66
C GLU A 87 -0.80 -19.55 -8.99
N HIS A 88 -1.78 -18.90 -8.36
CA HIS A 88 -3.20 -19.12 -8.65
C HIS A 88 -3.55 -18.72 -10.09
N TYR A 89 -3.10 -17.55 -10.54
CA TYR A 89 -3.34 -17.07 -11.90
C TYR A 89 -2.78 -18.02 -12.96
N ARG A 90 -1.60 -18.62 -12.73
CA ARG A 90 -1.00 -19.62 -13.62
C ARG A 90 -1.81 -20.92 -13.69
N LYS A 91 -2.46 -21.32 -12.59
CA LYS A 91 -3.25 -22.57 -12.51
C LYS A 91 -4.65 -22.42 -13.07
N ASP A 92 -5.36 -21.39 -12.65
CA ASP A 92 -6.79 -21.23 -12.89
C ASP A 92 -7.13 -20.17 -13.95
N GLY A 93 -6.12 -19.46 -14.47
CA GLY A 93 -6.27 -18.44 -15.52
C GLY A 93 -6.95 -17.14 -15.07
N HIS A 94 -7.34 -17.05 -13.80
CA HIS A 94 -7.94 -15.87 -13.19
C HIS A 94 -7.36 -15.65 -11.80
N ILE A 95 -7.41 -14.41 -11.34
CA ILE A 95 -6.94 -14.09 -10.00
C ILE A 95 -8.04 -14.38 -8.96
N PHE A 96 -7.66 -14.64 -7.72
CA PHE A 96 -8.61 -14.83 -6.63
C PHE A 96 -9.15 -13.46 -6.17
N VAL A 97 -10.37 -13.11 -6.59
CA VAL A 97 -11.03 -11.83 -6.28
C VAL A 97 -12.53 -11.99 -6.05
N ASP A 98 -13.12 -10.99 -5.38
CA ASP A 98 -14.53 -10.90 -5.04
C ASP A 98 -15.44 -11.19 -6.25
N ARG A 99 -16.41 -12.09 -6.03
CA ARG A 99 -17.35 -12.65 -7.01
C ARG A 99 -18.21 -11.61 -7.74
N SER A 100 -18.26 -10.38 -7.25
CA SER A 100 -19.14 -9.32 -7.76
C SER A 100 -18.54 -8.42 -8.84
N ALA A 101 -17.21 -8.41 -9.01
CA ALA A 101 -16.51 -7.54 -9.95
C ALA A 101 -16.16 -8.26 -11.26
N PRO A 102 -16.17 -7.57 -12.41
CA PRO A 102 -15.68 -8.15 -13.65
C PRO A 102 -14.20 -8.56 -13.55
N PRO A 103 -13.77 -9.62 -14.24
CA PRO A 103 -12.43 -10.19 -14.08
C PRO A 103 -11.28 -9.18 -14.27
N VAL A 104 -11.31 -8.36 -15.33
CA VAL A 104 -10.20 -7.43 -15.65
C VAL A 104 -10.14 -6.30 -14.63
N THR A 105 -11.28 -5.72 -14.30
CA THR A 105 -11.38 -4.69 -13.25
C THR A 105 -10.89 -5.22 -11.91
N ALA A 106 -11.27 -6.44 -11.56
CA ALA A 106 -10.89 -7.04 -10.30
C ALA A 106 -9.37 -7.29 -10.22
N CYS A 107 -8.75 -7.71 -11.34
CA CYS A 107 -7.30 -7.76 -11.50
C CYS A 107 -6.62 -6.44 -11.20
N ILE A 108 -7.01 -5.41 -11.92
CA ILE A 108 -6.34 -4.12 -11.82
C ILE A 108 -6.56 -3.49 -10.43
N ARG A 109 -7.77 -3.64 -9.87
CA ARG A 109 -8.06 -3.21 -8.50
C ARG A 109 -7.17 -3.89 -7.47
N TRP A 110 -6.93 -5.20 -7.60
CA TRP A 110 -6.04 -5.93 -6.69
C TRP A 110 -4.61 -5.40 -6.78
N VAL A 111 -4.10 -5.16 -8.00
CA VAL A 111 -2.76 -4.56 -8.20
C VAL A 111 -2.68 -3.19 -7.52
N LEU A 112 -3.69 -2.35 -7.72
CA LEU A 112 -3.74 -1.01 -7.13
C LEU A 112 -3.80 -1.07 -5.60
N GLN A 113 -4.57 -1.99 -5.03
CA GLN A 113 -4.66 -2.18 -3.58
C GLN A 113 -3.32 -2.58 -2.98
N LEU A 114 -2.63 -3.56 -3.58
CA LEU A 114 -1.33 -4.02 -3.10
C LEU A 114 -0.27 -2.92 -3.26
N THR A 115 -0.29 -2.20 -4.39
CA THR A 115 0.56 -1.03 -4.63
C THR A 115 0.35 0.04 -3.56
N ASN A 116 -0.89 0.42 -3.27
CA ASN A 116 -1.20 1.45 -2.28
C ASN A 116 -0.80 1.04 -0.86
N ARG A 117 -1.04 -0.24 -0.51
CA ARG A 117 -0.67 -0.82 0.78
C ARG A 117 0.82 -0.64 1.06
N ILE A 118 1.68 -0.97 0.10
CA ILE A 118 3.14 -0.90 0.31
C ILE A 118 3.72 0.50 0.08
N THR A 119 3.13 1.29 -0.81
CA THR A 119 3.61 2.64 -1.14
C THR A 119 3.48 3.60 0.06
N THR A 120 2.42 3.46 0.84
CA THR A 120 2.14 4.35 1.99
C THR A 120 3.26 4.32 3.05
N PRO A 121 3.63 3.16 3.64
CA PRO A 121 4.69 3.11 4.64
C PRO A 121 6.07 3.48 4.07
N ILE A 122 6.37 3.12 2.81
CA ILE A 122 7.65 3.46 2.16
C ILE A 122 7.78 4.98 1.97
N LYS A 123 6.71 5.66 1.53
CA LYS A 123 6.72 7.13 1.42
C LYS A 123 6.94 7.79 2.77
N GLN A 124 6.25 7.34 3.81
CA GLN A 124 6.41 7.87 5.17
C GLN A 124 7.83 7.64 5.69
N PHE A 125 8.40 6.46 5.43
CA PHE A 125 9.80 6.14 5.75
C PHE A 125 10.79 7.09 5.06
N GLN A 126 10.60 7.35 3.76
CA GLN A 126 11.48 8.23 2.98
C GLN A 126 11.42 9.69 3.44
N THR A 127 10.32 10.13 4.05
CA THR A 127 10.19 11.48 4.62
C THR A 127 10.86 11.64 5.98
N LEU A 128 11.30 10.55 6.63
CA LEU A 128 11.96 10.64 7.93
C LEU A 128 13.31 11.33 7.79
N GLN A 129 13.54 12.36 8.60
CA GLN A 129 14.82 13.07 8.69
C GLN A 129 15.80 12.32 9.61
N HIS A 130 16.03 11.02 9.35
CA HIS A 130 16.90 10.19 10.16
C HIS A 130 17.91 9.41 9.29
N PRO A 131 19.19 9.27 9.70
CA PRO A 131 20.22 8.58 8.92
C PRO A 131 19.90 7.13 8.55
N VAL A 132 18.99 6.48 9.30
CA VAL A 132 18.51 5.11 9.02
C VAL A 132 17.94 4.96 7.61
N VAL A 133 17.38 6.02 7.03
CA VAL A 133 16.81 5.98 5.67
C VAL A 133 17.90 5.79 4.62
N GLN A 134 19.09 6.33 4.89
CA GLN A 134 20.26 6.25 4.01
C GLN A 134 21.19 5.07 4.37
N SER A 135 20.82 4.26 5.36
CA SER A 135 21.60 3.07 5.70
C SER A 135 21.52 2.04 4.56
N GLU A 136 22.44 1.08 4.57
CA GLU A 136 22.44 -0.02 3.59
C GLU A 136 21.12 -0.81 3.66
N GLU A 137 20.62 -1.06 4.87
CA GLU A 137 19.33 -1.73 5.07
C GLU A 137 18.16 -0.90 4.54
N GLY A 138 18.11 0.41 4.85
CA GLY A 138 17.07 1.31 4.33
C GLY A 138 17.06 1.36 2.80
N SER A 139 18.25 1.45 2.19
CA SER A 139 18.42 1.45 0.74
C SER A 139 17.97 0.13 0.11
N SER A 140 18.31 -1.00 0.73
CA SER A 140 17.89 -2.34 0.28
C SER A 140 16.37 -2.50 0.26
N LEU A 141 15.67 -2.01 1.29
CA LEU A 141 14.20 -2.02 1.34
C LEU A 141 13.57 -1.22 0.19
N VAL A 142 14.14 -0.05 -0.14
CA VAL A 142 13.66 0.78 -1.26
C VAL A 142 13.88 0.08 -2.60
N VAL A 143 15.01 -0.63 -2.77
CA VAL A 143 15.26 -1.42 -3.99
C VAL A 143 14.24 -2.55 -4.14
N ARG A 144 13.99 -3.34 -3.09
CA ARG A 144 12.96 -4.40 -3.08
C ARG A 144 11.57 -3.85 -3.39
N TYR A 145 11.20 -2.76 -2.74
CA TYR A 145 9.95 -2.04 -3.03
C TYR A 145 9.84 -1.68 -4.51
N ASN A 146 10.88 -1.06 -5.11
CA ASN A 146 10.86 -0.67 -6.51
C ASN A 146 10.73 -1.89 -7.45
N GLU A 147 11.36 -3.01 -7.12
CA GLU A 147 11.23 -4.25 -7.88
C GLU A 147 9.80 -4.81 -7.82
N LEU A 148 9.19 -4.83 -6.64
CA LEU A 148 7.80 -5.27 -6.47
C LEU A 148 6.83 -4.36 -7.25
N ILE A 149 6.99 -3.05 -7.16
CA ILE A 149 6.18 -2.09 -7.94
C ILE A 149 6.35 -2.30 -9.44
N ARG A 150 7.57 -2.58 -9.92
CA ARG A 150 7.82 -2.88 -11.33
C ARG A 150 7.03 -4.13 -11.76
N LYS A 151 7.12 -5.23 -10.99
CA LYS A 151 6.39 -6.48 -11.26
C LYS A 151 4.88 -6.25 -11.32
N LEU A 152 4.35 -5.49 -10.36
CA LEU A 152 2.92 -5.14 -10.29
C LEU A 152 2.45 -4.35 -11.52
N LYS A 153 3.21 -3.33 -11.94
CA LYS A 153 2.89 -2.52 -13.13
C LYS A 153 2.98 -3.32 -14.43
N GLU A 154 3.97 -4.20 -14.55
CA GLU A 154 4.10 -5.09 -15.72
C GLU A 154 2.90 -6.06 -15.81
N PHE A 155 2.46 -6.58 -14.67
CA PHE A 155 1.28 -7.42 -14.61
C PHE A 155 -0.01 -6.66 -14.97
N GLU A 156 -0.22 -5.48 -14.38
CA GLU A 156 -1.35 -4.60 -14.71
C GLU A 156 -1.42 -4.30 -16.21
N LYS A 157 -0.29 -3.88 -16.80
CA LYS A 157 -0.20 -3.59 -18.23
C LYS A 157 -0.52 -4.81 -19.09
N SER A 158 0.05 -5.97 -18.74
CA SER A 158 -0.21 -7.23 -19.46
C SER A 158 -1.69 -7.61 -19.47
N ILE A 159 -2.39 -7.40 -18.35
CA ILE A 159 -3.83 -7.66 -18.24
C ILE A 159 -4.63 -6.65 -19.08
N PHE A 160 -4.28 -5.36 -19.00
CA PHE A 160 -4.95 -4.32 -19.77
C PHE A 160 -4.75 -4.48 -21.29
N ASP A 161 -3.53 -4.74 -21.75
CA ASP A 161 -3.21 -4.90 -23.17
C ASP A 161 -3.95 -6.11 -23.77
N LYS A 162 -4.02 -7.23 -23.03
CA LYS A 162 -4.81 -8.40 -23.44
C LYS A 162 -6.29 -8.09 -23.55
N TRP A 163 -6.83 -7.36 -22.58
CA TRP A 163 -8.23 -6.94 -22.60
C TRP A 163 -8.53 -6.02 -23.78
N ALA A 164 -7.68 -5.02 -24.02
CA ALA A 164 -7.85 -4.05 -25.09
C ALA A 164 -7.88 -4.69 -26.49
N VAL A 165 -7.11 -5.77 -26.72
CA VAL A 165 -7.14 -6.52 -27.99
C VAL A 165 -8.36 -7.43 -28.08
N THR A 166 -8.79 -8.03 -26.97
CA THR A 166 -9.87 -9.04 -26.97
C THR A 166 -11.27 -8.40 -26.97
N VAL A 167 -11.40 -7.15 -26.50
CA VAL A 167 -12.70 -6.49 -26.30
C VAL A 167 -13.43 -6.28 -27.62
N GLU A 168 -12.74 -5.87 -28.69
CA GLU A 168 -13.35 -5.57 -29.99
C GLU A 168 -13.94 -6.83 -30.63
N SER A 169 -13.15 -7.91 -30.74
CA SER A 169 -13.62 -9.18 -31.29
C SER A 169 -14.76 -9.77 -30.47
N THR A 170 -14.69 -9.68 -29.14
CA THR A 170 -15.75 -10.18 -28.25
C THR A 170 -17.05 -9.40 -28.44
N ILE A 171 -16.97 -8.09 -28.70
CA ILE A 171 -18.15 -7.28 -28.99
C ILE A 171 -18.78 -7.70 -30.32
N GLU A 172 -18.00 -7.78 -31.39
CA GLU A 172 -18.48 -8.15 -32.73
C GLU A 172 -19.17 -9.54 -32.71
N GLU A 173 -18.52 -10.55 -32.15
CA GLU A 173 -19.05 -11.92 -32.08
C GLU A 173 -20.35 -12.03 -31.27
N ASN A 174 -20.52 -11.19 -30.24
CA ASN A 174 -21.69 -11.24 -29.38
C ASN A 174 -22.84 -10.35 -29.88
N LEU A 175 -22.57 -9.31 -30.67
CA LEU A 175 -23.59 -8.47 -31.29
C LEU A 175 -24.28 -9.16 -32.49
N ASP A 176 -23.59 -10.08 -33.17
CA ASP A 176 -24.16 -10.89 -34.25
C ASP A 176 -25.18 -11.93 -33.77
N LYS A 177 -25.28 -12.16 -32.46
CA LYS A 177 -26.23 -13.12 -31.87
C LYS A 177 -27.63 -12.50 -31.74
N PRO A 178 -28.70 -13.27 -31.97
CA PRO A 178 -30.06 -12.77 -31.82
C PRO A 178 -30.33 -12.36 -30.36
N LEU A 179 -30.86 -11.15 -30.15
CA LEU A 179 -31.14 -10.59 -28.81
C LEU A 179 -32.27 -11.32 -28.07
N ILE A 180 -33.18 -11.96 -28.79
CA ILE A 180 -34.31 -12.69 -28.22
C ILE A 180 -34.26 -14.11 -28.74
N VAL A 181 -34.24 -15.07 -27.81
CA VAL A 181 -34.29 -16.50 -28.14
C VAL A 181 -35.46 -17.16 -27.42
N ARG A 182 -36.08 -18.14 -28.06
CA ARG A 182 -37.12 -18.95 -27.43
C ARG A 182 -36.47 -20.08 -26.65
N LYS A 183 -36.87 -20.26 -25.39
CA LYS A 183 -36.35 -21.35 -24.57
C LYS A 183 -36.78 -22.69 -25.18
N ARG A 184 -35.85 -23.65 -25.35
CA ARG A 184 -36.13 -24.94 -26.02
C ARG A 184 -37.28 -25.74 -25.38
N ASN A 185 -37.57 -25.48 -24.10
CA ASN A 185 -38.52 -26.25 -23.29
C ASN A 185 -39.73 -25.43 -22.80
N SER A 186 -39.85 -24.14 -23.17
CA SER A 186 -41.02 -23.31 -22.81
C SER A 186 -41.41 -22.35 -23.93
N SER A 187 -42.65 -21.86 -23.93
CA SER A 187 -43.10 -20.84 -24.88
C SER A 187 -42.61 -19.43 -24.55
N GLU A 188 -41.68 -19.30 -23.60
CA GLU A 188 -41.17 -18.02 -23.14
C GLU A 188 -40.04 -17.52 -24.05
N LEU A 189 -40.09 -16.23 -24.35
CA LEU A 189 -39.01 -15.49 -24.99
C LEU A 189 -38.08 -14.99 -23.89
N VAL A 190 -36.79 -15.28 -24.01
CA VAL A 190 -35.77 -14.80 -23.08
C VAL A 190 -34.79 -13.88 -23.80
N LEU A 191 -34.33 -12.86 -23.07
CA LEU A 191 -33.29 -11.96 -23.53
C LEU A 191 -31.95 -12.71 -23.56
N ASN A 192 -31.36 -12.83 -24.73
CA ASN A 192 -30.06 -13.43 -24.99
C ASN A 192 -28.97 -12.35 -25.03
N PHE A 193 -28.95 -11.49 -24.01
CA PHE A 193 -27.86 -10.53 -23.88
C PHE A 193 -26.65 -11.25 -23.30
N SER A 194 -25.52 -11.21 -24.02
CA SER A 194 -24.32 -11.93 -23.61
C SER A 194 -23.80 -11.42 -22.26
N PRO A 195 -23.53 -12.30 -21.28
CA PRO A 195 -22.87 -11.93 -20.03
C PRO A 195 -21.50 -11.27 -20.25
N ASP A 196 -20.83 -11.57 -21.36
CA ASP A 196 -19.53 -10.99 -21.73
C ASP A 196 -19.68 -9.51 -22.08
N LEU A 197 -20.71 -9.15 -22.88
CA LEU A 197 -21.02 -7.75 -23.19
C LEU A 197 -21.36 -6.96 -21.92
N PHE A 198 -22.13 -7.55 -21.01
CA PHE A 198 -22.44 -6.92 -19.74
C PHE A 198 -21.19 -6.72 -18.87
N SER A 199 -20.29 -7.71 -18.88
CA SER A 199 -19.00 -7.62 -18.16
C SER A 199 -18.12 -6.52 -18.72
N ILE A 200 -18.00 -6.41 -20.04
CA ILE A 200 -17.24 -5.35 -20.72
C ILE A 200 -17.79 -3.96 -20.38
N LEU A 201 -19.11 -3.77 -20.41
CA LEU A 201 -19.73 -2.49 -20.04
C LEU A 201 -19.40 -2.09 -18.60
N ARG A 202 -19.43 -3.06 -17.67
CA ARG A 202 -19.02 -2.84 -16.28
C ARG A 202 -17.53 -2.57 -16.18
N GLU A 203 -16.69 -3.26 -16.94
CA GLU A 203 -15.24 -3.03 -16.97
C GLU A 203 -14.91 -1.61 -17.39
N VAL A 204 -15.45 -1.15 -18.52
CA VAL A 204 -15.26 0.22 -19.00
C VAL A 204 -15.73 1.24 -17.96
N HIS A 205 -16.87 0.99 -17.31
CA HIS A 205 -17.37 1.86 -16.25
C HIS A 205 -16.41 1.94 -15.06
N TYR A 206 -15.94 0.81 -14.55
CA TYR A 206 -15.05 0.78 -13.39
C TYR A 206 -13.64 1.29 -13.70
N LEU A 207 -13.08 0.95 -14.87
CA LEU A 207 -11.77 1.47 -15.30
C LEU A 207 -11.79 2.99 -15.40
N ARG A 208 -12.89 3.57 -15.90
CA ARG A 208 -13.11 5.01 -15.91
C ARG A 208 -13.20 5.60 -14.50
N LEU A 209 -13.88 4.94 -13.57
CA LEU A 209 -13.98 5.36 -12.16
C LEU A 209 -12.63 5.29 -11.43
N MET A 210 -11.79 4.32 -11.79
CA MET A 210 -10.44 4.18 -11.24
C MET A 210 -9.45 5.19 -11.83
N GLU A 211 -9.92 6.11 -12.68
CA GLU A 211 -9.10 7.09 -13.39
C GLU A 211 -7.90 6.47 -14.11
N ILE A 212 -8.07 5.23 -14.60
CA ILE A 212 -7.13 4.60 -15.53
C ILE A 212 -7.37 5.24 -16.89
N ALA A 213 -7.11 6.54 -16.97
CA ALA A 213 -7.09 7.27 -18.19
C ALA A 213 -5.84 6.82 -18.95
N ALA A 214 -6.05 5.99 -19.97
CA ALA A 214 -5.10 5.62 -21.02
C ALA A 214 -3.62 5.69 -20.60
N ILE A 215 -3.06 4.53 -20.25
CA ILE A 215 -1.60 4.29 -20.28
C ILE A 215 -1.05 4.75 -21.63
#